data_AF-A0A0J0XY74-F1
#
_entry.id   AF-A0A0J0XY74-F1
#
_cell.length_a   1.000
_cell.length_b   1.000
_cell.length_c   1.000
_cell.angle_alpha   90.00
_cell.angle_beta   90.00
_cell.angle_gamma   90.00
#
_symmetry.space_group_name_H-M   'P 1'
#
loop_
_entity.id
_entity.type
_entity.pdbx_description
1 polymer ?
#
loop_
_entity_poly.entity_id
_entity_poly.type
_entity_poly.pdbx_seq_one_letter_code
_entity_poly.pdbx_strand_id
1 'polypeptide(L)'
;MLNGMDDIDGLEEREPPPLPGVVHARYLRLSEPTETAPVFRLFLNFVSSGHLTIPDDGTTLDSLELLRALVLFLRKYECEGTLALVLTVLREAVRMPSSVSPLAAFVAGASAGDAFTCSVALDVTDWTWRMMDRHDLPAAPDANVFDPHHMPVSVWQLIPPMYTWALTTAWSGDGSSVRRREDEYDDSAARRSAVGSRCDSTLGRRVHAWQQWL
;
A
#
# COMPACT_ATOMS: atom_id res chain seq x y z
N MET A 1 -29.17 62.46 54.09
CA MET A 1 -27.95 61.89 54.67
C MET A 1 -28.32 60.55 55.26
N LEU A 2 -28.12 59.47 54.51
CA LEU A 2 -28.30 58.10 54.99
C LEU A 2 -27.00 57.36 54.64
N ASN A 3 -26.30 56.97 55.71
CA ASN A 3 -25.24 55.98 55.71
C ASN A 3 -25.82 54.61 55.36
N GLY A 4 -24.97 53.75 54.80
CA GLY A 4 -24.97 52.34 55.14
C GLY A 4 -24.86 51.41 53.95
N MET A 5 -23.84 50.56 54.03
CA MET A 5 -23.86 49.13 53.66
C MET A 5 -24.13 48.84 52.17
N ASP A 6 -23.32 48.09 51.43
CA ASP A 6 -22.64 46.86 51.82
C ASP A 6 -21.38 46.65 50.97
N ASP A 7 -20.23 46.57 51.65
CA ASP A 7 -19.05 45.90 51.11
C ASP A 7 -19.35 44.40 51.09
N ILE A 8 -19.78 43.89 49.92
CA ILE A 8 -19.85 42.45 49.68
C ILE A 8 -18.42 41.99 49.41
N ASP A 9 -17.77 41.62 50.51
CA ASP A 9 -16.48 40.95 50.56
C ASP A 9 -16.45 39.80 49.57
N GLY A 10 -15.38 39.79 48.77
CA GLY A 10 -15.12 38.81 47.73
C GLY A 10 -15.05 37.41 48.32
N LEU A 11 -16.08 36.62 48.04
CA LEU A 11 -15.98 35.17 48.11
C LEU A 11 -15.05 34.72 46.98
N GLU A 12 -13.75 34.66 47.27
CA GLU A 12 -12.81 33.87 46.51
C GLU A 12 -13.37 32.45 46.42
N GLU A 13 -13.91 32.10 45.25
CA GLU A 13 -14.27 30.73 44.90
C GLU A 13 -13.01 29.87 45.00
N ARG A 14 -12.81 29.28 46.17
CA ARG A 14 -11.80 28.26 46.39
C ARG A 14 -12.17 27.05 45.56
N GLU A 15 -11.47 26.88 44.44
CA GLU A 15 -11.57 25.71 43.60
C GLU A 15 -11.38 24.44 44.46
N PRO A 16 -12.35 23.50 44.46
CA PRO A 16 -12.31 22.36 45.37
C PRO A 16 -11.09 21.47 45.07
N PRO A 17 -10.46 20.90 46.11
CA PRO A 17 -9.27 20.08 45.93
C PRO A 17 -9.57 18.87 45.03
N PRO A 18 -8.67 18.53 44.08
CA PRO A 18 -8.90 17.44 43.14
C PRO A 18 -9.05 16.11 43.90
N LEU A 19 -10.10 15.36 43.56
CA LEU A 19 -10.39 14.09 44.21
C LEU A 19 -9.25 13.09 43.95
N PRO A 20 -8.73 12.39 44.99
CA PRO A 20 -7.73 11.35 44.80
C PRO A 20 -8.34 10.20 43.99
N GLY A 21 -7.75 9.90 42.83
CA GLY A 21 -8.18 8.81 41.94
C GLY A 21 -8.72 9.25 40.58
N VAL A 22 -8.71 10.55 40.25
CA VAL A 22 -9.00 10.99 38.88
C VAL A 22 -7.86 10.55 37.96
N VAL A 23 -8.07 9.42 37.27
CA VAL A 23 -7.23 9.04 36.12
C VAL A 23 -7.44 10.14 35.09
N HIS A 24 -6.46 11.03 34.95
CA HIS A 24 -6.49 12.04 33.90
C HIS A 24 -6.58 11.32 32.56
N ALA A 25 -7.76 11.34 31.96
CA ALA A 25 -7.96 10.87 30.60
C ALA A 25 -7.02 11.68 29.71
N ARG A 26 -5.97 11.04 29.21
CA ARG A 26 -5.07 11.66 28.24
C ARG A 26 -5.78 11.63 26.90
N TYR A 27 -6.25 12.78 26.47
CA TYR A 27 -6.85 12.94 25.15
C TYR A 27 -5.73 13.03 24.11
N LEU A 28 -5.69 12.07 23.20
CA LEU A 28 -4.82 12.12 22.03
C LEU A 28 -5.60 12.80 20.89
N ARG A 29 -5.10 13.94 20.42
CA ARG A 29 -5.72 14.67 19.31
C ARG A 29 -5.12 14.18 17.99
N LEU A 30 -5.98 13.61 17.15
CA LEU A 30 -5.67 13.22 15.79
C LEU A 30 -5.82 14.45 14.87
N SER A 31 -4.81 14.74 14.07
CA SER A 31 -4.72 15.94 13.24
C SER A 31 -4.41 15.65 11.77
N GLU A 32 -3.91 14.46 11.45
CA GLU A 32 -3.49 14.13 10.09
C GLU A 32 -4.46 13.20 9.36
N PRO A 33 -4.50 13.27 8.01
CA PRO A 33 -5.41 12.44 7.21
C PRO A 33 -5.12 10.94 7.31
N THR A 34 -3.93 10.54 7.78
CA THR A 34 -3.56 9.14 8.03
C THR A 34 -4.06 8.63 9.38
N GLU A 35 -4.55 9.52 10.25
CA GLU A 35 -4.98 9.21 11.61
C GLU A 35 -6.50 9.04 11.67
N THR A 36 -7.04 8.13 10.86
CA THR A 36 -8.47 7.85 10.80
C THR A 36 -8.83 6.62 11.63
N ALA A 37 -10.07 6.56 12.13
CA ALA A 37 -10.54 5.41 12.91
C ALA A 37 -10.36 4.05 12.17
N PRO A 38 -10.59 3.94 10.85
CA PRO A 38 -10.27 2.72 10.10
C PRO A 38 -8.80 2.31 10.18
N VAL A 39 -7.86 3.25 10.04
CA VAL A 39 -6.41 2.97 10.14
C VAL A 39 -6.06 2.44 11.53
N PHE A 40 -6.57 3.08 12.59
CA PHE A 40 -6.35 2.62 13.96
C PHE A 40 -6.92 1.23 14.21
N ARG A 41 -8.12 0.94 13.70
CA ARG A 41 -8.72 -0.41 13.83
C ARG A 41 -7.88 -1.46 13.11
N LEU A 42 -7.42 -1.17 11.89
CA LEU A 42 -6.58 -2.07 11.12
C LEU A 42 -5.23 -2.31 11.82
N PHE A 43 -4.59 -1.25 12.30
CA PHE A 43 -3.36 -1.32 13.09
C PHE A 43 -3.54 -2.15 14.37
N LEU A 44 -4.53 -1.81 15.21
CA LEU A 44 -4.79 -2.50 16.47
C LEU A 44 -5.15 -3.97 16.26
N ASN A 45 -5.97 -4.26 15.23
CA ASN A 45 -6.29 -5.64 14.86
C ASN A 45 -5.03 -6.39 14.45
N PHE A 46 -4.17 -5.80 13.63
CA PHE A 46 -2.93 -6.42 13.18
C PHE A 46 -1.97 -6.71 14.33
N VAL A 47 -1.68 -5.74 15.20
CA VAL A 47 -0.74 -5.95 16.32
C VAL A 47 -1.28 -6.88 17.40
N SER A 48 -2.60 -6.97 17.56
CA SER A 48 -3.22 -7.84 18.58
C SER A 48 -3.36 -9.28 18.10
N SER A 49 -3.66 -9.49 16.82
CA SER A 49 -3.96 -10.82 16.27
C SER A 49 -2.83 -11.41 15.42
N GLY A 50 -1.90 -10.58 14.94
CA GLY A 50 -0.91 -10.95 13.91
C GLY A 50 -1.50 -11.14 12.51
N HIS A 51 -2.81 -10.86 12.31
CA HIS A 51 -3.50 -11.03 11.05
C HIS A 51 -3.83 -9.68 10.40
N LEU A 52 -3.51 -9.53 9.11
CA LEU A 52 -3.84 -8.33 8.34
C LEU A 52 -5.14 -8.54 7.57
N THR A 53 -6.24 -8.00 8.08
CA THR A 53 -7.56 -8.11 7.44
C THR A 53 -7.82 -6.88 6.57
N ILE A 54 -7.54 -6.99 5.27
CA ILE A 54 -7.73 -5.90 4.31
C ILE A 54 -9.19 -5.95 3.83
N PRO A 55 -9.97 -4.86 3.94
CA PRO A 55 -11.31 -4.79 3.38
C PRO A 55 -11.30 -5.10 1.89
N ASP A 56 -12.29 -5.85 1.42
CA ASP A 56 -12.45 -6.26 0.01
C ASP A 56 -11.18 -6.85 -0.60
N ASP A 57 -10.33 -7.46 0.25
CA ASP A 57 -9.05 -8.04 -0.11
C ASP A 57 -8.11 -7.09 -0.89
N GLY A 58 -8.27 -5.77 -0.73
CA GLY A 58 -7.47 -4.78 -1.46
C GLY A 58 -7.88 -4.58 -2.92
N THR A 59 -9.11 -4.97 -3.28
CA THR A 59 -9.64 -4.87 -4.65
C THR A 59 -10.43 -3.59 -4.92
N THR A 60 -10.70 -2.79 -3.89
CA THR A 60 -11.40 -1.49 -3.97
C THR A 60 -10.44 -0.31 -3.84
N LEU A 61 -10.79 0.86 -4.34
CA LEU A 61 -9.95 2.07 -4.18
C LEU A 61 -9.79 2.43 -2.69
N ASP A 62 -10.87 2.34 -1.91
CA ASP A 62 -10.88 2.63 -0.47
C ASP A 62 -9.95 1.70 0.32
N SER A 63 -9.90 0.41 -0.04
CA SER A 63 -8.99 -0.55 0.61
C SER A 63 -7.53 -0.28 0.26
N LEU A 64 -7.22 0.13 -0.97
CA LEU A 64 -5.89 0.59 -1.36
C LEU A 64 -5.47 1.86 -0.61
N GLU A 65 -6.37 2.83 -0.49
CA GLU A 65 -6.14 4.07 0.27
C GLU A 65 -5.92 3.79 1.76
N LEU A 66 -6.74 2.92 2.35
CA LEU A 66 -6.62 2.51 3.74
C LEU A 66 -5.26 1.84 4.01
N LEU A 67 -4.82 0.95 3.12
CA LEU A 67 -3.53 0.27 3.26
C LEU A 67 -2.35 1.24 3.10
N ARG A 68 -2.42 2.17 2.14
CA ARG A 68 -1.46 3.26 2.01
C ARG A 68 -1.41 4.12 3.27
N ALA A 69 -2.57 4.51 3.80
CA ALA A 69 -2.66 5.31 5.02
C ALA A 69 -2.09 4.58 6.24
N LEU A 70 -2.29 3.26 6.34
CA LEU A 70 -1.66 2.42 7.38
C LEU A 70 -0.14 2.46 7.27
N VAL A 71 0.44 2.31 6.07
CA VAL A 71 1.89 2.37 5.89
C VAL A 71 2.45 3.74 6.29
N LEU A 72 1.80 4.83 5.85
CA LEU A 72 2.20 6.19 6.23
C LEU A 72 2.07 6.44 7.74
N PHE A 73 1.01 5.92 8.37
CA PHE A 73 0.82 5.94 9.82
C PHE A 73 1.97 5.22 10.54
N LEU A 74 2.31 4.00 10.13
CA LEU A 74 3.39 3.22 10.74
C LEU A 74 4.74 3.93 10.64
N ARG A 75 5.03 4.56 9.49
CA ARG A 75 6.25 5.36 9.31
C ARG A 75 6.28 6.60 10.20
N LYS A 76 5.16 7.33 10.29
CA LYS A 76 5.04 8.53 11.12
C LYS A 76 5.34 8.25 12.60
N TYR A 77 4.81 7.14 13.10
CA TYR A 77 4.98 6.72 14.49
C TYR A 77 6.19 5.80 14.70
N GLU A 78 7.12 5.75 13.74
CA GLU A 78 8.39 5.00 13.82
C GLU A 78 8.20 3.51 14.18
N CYS A 79 7.10 2.92 13.71
CA CYS A 79 6.72 1.53 13.99
C CYS A 79 7.38 0.57 12.98
N GLU A 80 8.70 0.68 12.79
CA GLU A 80 9.46 -0.03 11.77
C GLU A 80 9.32 -1.55 11.84
N GLY A 81 9.32 -2.13 13.05
CA GLY A 81 9.12 -3.57 13.25
C GLY A 81 7.74 -4.04 12.76
N THR A 82 6.68 -3.28 13.07
CA THR A 82 5.33 -3.57 12.61
C THR A 82 5.20 -3.39 11.11
N LEU A 83 5.82 -2.34 10.54
CA LEU A 83 5.85 -2.12 9.10
C LEU A 83 6.51 -3.29 8.35
N ALA A 84 7.66 -3.76 8.83
CA ALA A 84 8.33 -4.91 8.25
C ALA A 84 7.47 -6.19 8.29
N LEU A 85 6.71 -6.39 9.38
CA LEU A 85 5.77 -7.50 9.50
C LEU A 85 4.59 -7.35 8.52
N VAL A 86 3.99 -6.17 8.40
CA VAL A 86 2.91 -5.90 7.43
C VAL A 86 3.36 -6.24 6.00
N LEU A 87 4.53 -5.72 5.59
CA LEU A 87 5.09 -5.98 4.26
C LEU A 87 5.40 -7.46 4.04
N THR A 88 5.87 -8.17 5.07
CA THR A 88 6.12 -9.61 5.00
C THR A 88 4.83 -10.40 4.82
N VAL A 89 3.77 -10.07 5.58
CA VAL A 89 2.45 -10.70 5.44
C VAL A 89 1.87 -10.46 4.05
N LEU A 90 1.99 -9.24 3.50
CA LEU A 90 1.54 -8.93 2.15
C LEU A 90 2.30 -9.74 1.08
N ARG A 91 3.62 -9.86 1.20
CA ARG A 91 4.44 -10.67 0.29
C ARG A 91 4.02 -12.14 0.29
N GLU A 92 3.80 -12.71 1.47
CA GLU A 92 3.36 -14.10 1.59
C GLU A 92 1.92 -14.30 1.10
N ALA A 93 1.03 -13.33 1.36
CA ALA A 93 -0.33 -13.36 0.84
C ALA A 93 -0.35 -13.39 -0.69
N VAL A 94 0.41 -12.51 -1.35
CA VAL A 94 0.46 -12.44 -2.82
C VAL A 94 1.05 -13.70 -3.47
N ARG A 95 1.95 -14.41 -2.77
CA ARG A 95 2.56 -15.67 -3.28
C ARG A 95 1.62 -16.86 -3.20
N MET A 96 0.74 -16.88 -2.23
CA MET A 96 -0.28 -17.90 -2.12
C MET A 96 -1.43 -17.58 -3.07
N PRO A 97 -2.27 -18.56 -3.47
CA PRO A 97 -3.57 -18.30 -4.09
C PRO A 97 -4.50 -17.67 -3.04
N SER A 98 -4.11 -16.52 -2.49
CA SER A 98 -4.86 -15.76 -1.51
C SER A 98 -5.77 -14.76 -2.22
N SER A 99 -6.65 -14.16 -1.45
CA SER A 99 -7.56 -13.14 -1.92
C SER A 99 -6.89 -11.78 -2.11
N VAL A 100 -5.71 -11.54 -1.52
CA VAL A 100 -5.12 -10.19 -1.48
C VAL A 100 -4.62 -9.77 -2.86
N SER A 101 -5.10 -8.60 -3.29
CA SER A 101 -4.68 -7.98 -4.54
C SER A 101 -3.17 -7.71 -4.58
N PRO A 102 -2.44 -8.14 -5.63
CA PRO A 102 -1.03 -7.76 -5.81
C PRO A 102 -0.87 -6.25 -5.93
N LEU A 103 -1.88 -5.53 -6.45
CA LEU A 103 -1.85 -4.07 -6.50
C LEU A 103 -1.84 -3.45 -5.09
N ALA A 104 -2.54 -4.05 -4.12
CA ALA A 104 -2.50 -3.62 -2.73
C ALA A 104 -1.10 -3.77 -2.14
N ALA A 105 -0.44 -4.92 -2.36
CA ALA A 105 0.95 -5.12 -1.94
C ALA A 105 1.91 -4.13 -2.63
N PHE A 106 1.71 -3.85 -3.92
CA PHE A 106 2.52 -2.87 -4.65
C PHE A 106 2.36 -1.46 -4.07
N VAL A 107 1.14 -1.00 -3.83
CA VAL A 107 0.86 0.33 -3.24
C VAL A 107 1.48 0.45 -1.85
N ALA A 108 1.37 -0.60 -1.03
CA ALA A 108 1.98 -0.65 0.30
C ALA A 108 3.51 -0.60 0.23
N GLY A 109 4.13 -1.44 -0.61
CA GLY A 109 5.57 -1.46 -0.83
C GLY A 109 6.09 -0.13 -1.33
N ALA A 110 5.43 0.47 -2.32
CA ALA A 110 5.83 1.75 -2.89
C ALA A 110 5.73 2.88 -1.85
N SER A 111 4.67 2.90 -1.05
CA SER A 111 4.50 3.87 0.05
C SER A 111 5.52 3.71 1.17
N ALA A 112 5.98 2.47 1.40
CA ALA A 112 7.03 2.15 2.35
C ALA A 112 8.44 2.44 1.81
N GLY A 113 8.60 2.62 0.50
CA GLY A 113 9.92 2.64 -0.13
C GLY A 113 10.57 1.26 -0.22
N ASP A 114 9.78 0.18 -0.15
CA ASP A 114 10.27 -1.21 -0.18
C ASP A 114 10.17 -1.80 -1.59
N ALA A 115 11.28 -1.70 -2.32
CA ALA A 115 11.46 -2.27 -3.65
C ALA A 115 11.13 -3.76 -3.73
N PHE A 116 11.46 -4.51 -2.68
CA PHE A 116 11.32 -5.97 -2.69
C PHE A 116 9.84 -6.36 -2.68
N THR A 117 9.01 -5.75 -1.83
CA THR A 117 7.56 -5.97 -1.86
C THR A 117 6.94 -5.58 -3.20
N CYS A 118 7.39 -4.46 -3.81
CA CYS A 118 6.94 -4.09 -5.16
C CYS A 118 7.30 -5.15 -6.21
N SER A 119 8.52 -5.71 -6.17
CA SER A 119 8.92 -6.76 -7.11
C SER A 119 8.07 -8.03 -6.98
N VAL A 120 7.80 -8.48 -5.74
CA VAL A 120 6.95 -9.64 -5.47
C VAL A 120 5.52 -9.42 -5.98
N ALA A 121 4.99 -8.20 -5.86
CA ALA A 121 3.69 -7.87 -6.42
C ALA A 121 3.66 -7.94 -7.96
N LEU A 122 4.73 -7.45 -8.62
CA LEU A 122 4.85 -7.47 -10.08
C LEU A 122 5.06 -8.88 -10.66
N ASP A 123 5.54 -9.83 -9.86
CA ASP A 123 5.68 -11.23 -10.29
C ASP A 123 4.31 -11.90 -10.56
N VAL A 124 3.20 -11.33 -10.07
CA VAL A 124 1.84 -11.82 -10.32
C VAL A 124 1.26 -11.18 -11.59
N THR A 125 1.32 -11.94 -12.68
CA THR A 125 1.04 -11.42 -14.03
C THR A 125 -0.39 -11.64 -14.53
N ASP A 126 -1.13 -12.55 -13.90
CA ASP A 126 -2.47 -13.00 -14.29
C ASP A 126 -3.60 -12.11 -13.74
N TRP A 127 -3.27 -11.18 -12.84
CA TRP A 127 -4.23 -10.22 -12.29
C TRP A 127 -4.63 -9.15 -13.30
N THR A 128 -5.94 -8.97 -13.44
CA THR A 128 -6.55 -8.00 -14.38
C THR A 128 -7.53 -7.08 -13.65
N TRP A 129 -7.88 -5.96 -14.27
CA TRP A 129 -8.92 -5.06 -13.76
C TRP A 129 -10.31 -5.71 -13.64
N ARG A 130 -10.52 -6.91 -14.19
CA ARG A 130 -11.72 -7.74 -13.95
C ARG A 130 -11.80 -8.32 -12.55
N MET A 131 -10.65 -8.55 -11.93
CA MET A 131 -10.56 -9.11 -10.60
C MET A 131 -10.63 -8.03 -9.51
N MET A 132 -10.51 -6.75 -9.90
CA MET A 132 -10.74 -5.61 -9.02
C MET A 132 -12.24 -5.35 -8.89
N ASP A 133 -12.71 -4.95 -7.71
CA ASP A 133 -14.10 -4.57 -7.52
C ASP A 133 -14.38 -3.27 -8.28
N ARG A 134 -15.31 -3.36 -9.24
CA ARG A 134 -15.40 -2.45 -10.39
C ARG A 134 -16.30 -1.26 -10.19
N HIS A 135 -16.85 -1.08 -9.00
CA HIS A 135 -18.01 -0.21 -8.86
C HIS A 135 -17.79 1.21 -9.39
N ASP A 136 -16.53 1.71 -9.46
CA ASP A 136 -16.26 3.10 -9.89
C ASP A 136 -15.01 3.34 -10.78
N LEU A 137 -14.33 2.31 -11.31
CA LEU A 137 -13.06 2.51 -12.03
C LEU A 137 -13.20 2.36 -13.57
N PRO A 138 -12.89 3.41 -14.36
CA PRO A 138 -12.91 3.34 -15.83
C PRO A 138 -11.64 2.64 -16.36
N ALA A 139 -11.50 1.34 -16.10
CA ALA A 139 -10.36 0.52 -16.52
C ALA A 139 -10.73 -0.45 -17.65
N ALA A 140 -9.75 -0.78 -18.51
CA ALA A 140 -9.94 -1.84 -19.49
C ALA A 140 -10.02 -3.19 -18.76
N PRO A 141 -11.14 -3.92 -18.87
CA PRO A 141 -11.47 -5.05 -18.01
C PRO A 141 -10.40 -6.15 -18.00
N ASP A 142 -9.78 -6.39 -19.14
CA ASP A 142 -8.88 -7.53 -19.35
C ASP A 142 -7.41 -7.11 -19.38
N ALA A 143 -7.14 -5.83 -19.17
CA ALA A 143 -5.78 -5.35 -19.02
C ALA A 143 -5.21 -5.75 -17.65
N ASN A 144 -3.90 -6.01 -17.63
CA ASN A 144 -3.17 -6.27 -16.40
C ASN A 144 -3.26 -5.05 -15.46
N VAL A 145 -3.37 -5.29 -14.15
CA VAL A 145 -3.51 -4.21 -13.14
C VAL A 145 -2.31 -3.28 -13.06
N PHE A 146 -1.14 -3.71 -13.55
CA PHE A 146 0.09 -2.94 -13.61
C PHE A 146 0.36 -2.33 -14.99
N ASP A 147 -0.52 -2.48 -15.97
CA ASP A 147 -0.37 -1.81 -17.26
C ASP A 147 -0.64 -0.30 -17.11
N PRO A 148 0.39 0.56 -17.25
CA PRO A 148 0.25 1.99 -17.05
C PRO A 148 -0.74 2.65 -18.03
N HIS A 149 -0.98 2.07 -19.20
CA HIS A 149 -1.89 2.63 -20.20
C HIS A 149 -3.37 2.45 -19.83
N HIS A 150 -3.67 1.45 -19.00
CA HIS A 150 -5.03 1.07 -18.62
C HIS A 150 -5.32 1.32 -17.13
N MET A 151 -4.32 1.80 -16.38
CA MET A 151 -4.45 2.12 -14.96
C MET A 151 -5.27 3.39 -14.74
N PRO A 152 -6.33 3.35 -13.91
CA PRO A 152 -7.12 4.53 -13.56
C PRO A 152 -6.27 5.62 -12.89
N VAL A 153 -6.62 6.88 -13.16
CA VAL A 153 -5.92 8.06 -12.59
C VAL A 153 -5.97 8.08 -11.06
N SER A 154 -7.06 7.60 -10.45
CA SER A 154 -7.19 7.49 -8.99
C SER A 154 -6.13 6.56 -8.40
N VAL A 155 -5.88 5.41 -9.04
CA VAL A 155 -4.83 4.46 -8.62
C VAL A 155 -3.44 5.06 -8.84
N TRP A 156 -3.22 5.74 -9.97
CA TRP A 156 -1.97 6.45 -10.24
C TRP A 156 -1.57 7.42 -9.13
N GLN A 157 -2.54 8.11 -8.53
CA GLN A 157 -2.30 9.08 -7.45
C GLN A 157 -1.90 8.44 -6.12
N LEU A 158 -2.15 7.14 -5.94
CA LEU A 158 -1.74 6.41 -4.74
C LEU A 158 -0.26 6.01 -4.79
N ILE A 159 0.30 5.87 -5.98
CA ILE A 159 1.67 5.40 -6.19
C ILE A 159 2.64 6.59 -6.17
N PRO A 160 3.69 6.58 -5.33
CA PRO A 160 4.71 7.63 -5.35
C PRO A 160 5.33 7.82 -6.74
N PRO A 161 5.60 9.08 -7.18
CA PRO A 161 6.04 9.37 -8.55
C PRO A 161 7.25 8.58 -9.03
N MET A 162 8.21 8.27 -8.15
CA MET A 162 9.38 7.44 -8.50
C MET A 162 8.98 6.03 -8.94
N TYR A 163 8.06 5.38 -8.22
CA TYR A 163 7.59 4.03 -8.53
C TYR A 163 6.72 4.04 -9.80
N THR A 164 5.97 5.11 -10.00
CA THR A 164 5.21 5.38 -11.23
C THR A 164 6.12 5.45 -12.44
N TRP A 165 7.19 6.25 -12.37
CA TRP A 165 8.18 6.38 -13.45
C TRP A 165 8.91 5.06 -13.72
N ALA A 166 9.27 4.32 -12.67
CA ALA A 166 9.91 3.03 -12.81
C ALA A 166 8.96 1.99 -13.45
N LEU A 167 7.66 2.03 -13.12
CA LEU A 167 6.64 1.16 -13.70
C LEU A 167 6.44 1.45 -15.19
N THR A 168 6.30 2.73 -15.58
CA THR A 168 6.16 3.10 -17.00
C THR A 168 7.38 2.73 -17.81
N THR A 169 8.57 3.00 -17.29
CA THR A 169 9.85 2.69 -17.97
C THR A 169 10.02 1.18 -18.17
N ALA A 170 9.70 0.38 -17.15
CA ALA A 170 9.73 -1.08 -17.26
C ALA A 170 8.73 -1.60 -18.30
N TRP A 171 7.60 -0.92 -18.47
CA TRP A 171 6.57 -1.29 -19.43
C TRP A 171 6.92 -0.93 -20.88
N SER A 172 7.53 0.24 -21.09
CA SER A 172 8.02 0.73 -22.38
C SER A 172 9.25 -0.03 -22.91
N GLY A 173 9.84 -0.90 -22.09
CA GLY A 173 10.91 -1.82 -22.49
C GLY A 173 10.46 -2.70 -23.65
N ASP A 174 10.82 -2.25 -24.84
CA ASP A 174 10.57 -2.88 -26.13
C ASP A 174 11.12 -4.30 -26.09
N GLY A 175 10.25 -5.32 -26.24
CA GLY A 175 10.67 -6.73 -26.22
C GLY A 175 11.70 -7.10 -27.29
N SER A 176 12.02 -6.15 -28.17
CA SER A 176 12.99 -6.22 -29.26
C SER A 176 14.45 -6.28 -28.80
N SER A 177 14.81 -5.72 -27.64
CA SER A 177 16.21 -5.71 -27.18
C SER A 177 16.71 -7.08 -26.68
N VAL A 178 15.80 -8.01 -26.35
CA VAL A 178 16.16 -9.34 -25.81
C VAL A 178 16.15 -10.43 -26.88
N ARG A 179 15.31 -10.31 -27.92
CA ARG A 179 15.38 -11.22 -29.08
C ARG A 179 16.76 -11.22 -29.74
N ARG A 180 17.46 -10.08 -29.71
CA ARG A 180 18.81 -9.94 -30.28
C ARG A 180 19.89 -10.79 -29.58
N ARG A 181 19.63 -11.31 -28.37
CA ARG A 181 20.60 -12.14 -27.62
C ARG A 181 20.27 -13.64 -27.65
N GLU A 182 19.00 -14.00 -27.91
CA GLU A 182 18.62 -15.40 -28.14
C GLU A 182 18.99 -15.83 -29.58
N ASP A 183 18.86 -14.94 -30.57
CA ASP A 183 19.28 -15.23 -31.96
C ASP A 183 20.81 -15.38 -32.11
N GLU A 184 21.62 -14.86 -31.19
CA GLU A 184 23.09 -15.02 -31.20
C GLU A 184 23.55 -16.36 -30.56
N TYR A 185 22.65 -17.09 -29.87
CA TYR A 185 22.94 -18.40 -29.30
C TYR A 185 22.28 -19.56 -30.08
N ASP A 186 21.23 -19.27 -30.87
CA ASP A 186 20.46 -20.30 -31.59
C ASP A 186 21.12 -20.82 -32.89
N ASP A 187 22.20 -20.18 -33.38
CA ASP A 187 23.03 -20.78 -34.44
C ASP A 187 23.84 -22.01 -33.93
N SER A 188 23.91 -22.18 -32.61
CA SER A 188 24.53 -23.36 -31.96
C SER A 188 23.53 -24.46 -31.58
N ALA A 189 22.23 -24.17 -31.54
CA ALA A 189 21.21 -25.06 -30.95
C ALA A 189 20.14 -25.57 -31.93
N ALA A 190 20.25 -25.27 -33.23
CA ALA A 190 19.40 -25.73 -34.34
C ALA A 190 19.34 -27.26 -34.57
N ARG A 191 19.56 -28.10 -33.55
CA ARG A 191 19.49 -29.56 -33.63
C ARG A 191 18.47 -30.26 -32.74
N ARG A 192 17.73 -29.60 -31.84
CA ARG A 192 16.76 -30.34 -30.99
C ARG A 192 15.43 -29.62 -30.76
N SER A 193 14.50 -29.90 -31.67
CA SER A 193 13.16 -30.41 -31.36
C SER A 193 12.19 -29.51 -30.57
N ALA A 194 11.40 -28.75 -31.33
CA ALA A 194 9.95 -28.89 -31.47
C ALA A 194 9.04 -28.96 -30.22
N VAL A 195 8.18 -27.93 -30.15
CA VAL A 195 6.76 -27.92 -29.72
C VAL A 195 6.48 -27.81 -28.22
N GLY A 196 6.13 -26.60 -27.80
CA GLY A 196 5.39 -26.30 -26.59
C GLY A 196 4.94 -24.83 -26.58
N SER A 197 3.62 -24.60 -26.69
CA SER A 197 2.99 -23.28 -26.67
C SER A 197 3.38 -22.52 -25.39
N ARG A 198 4.15 -21.44 -25.54
CA ARG A 198 4.72 -20.66 -24.44
C ARG A 198 3.88 -19.39 -24.26
N CYS A 199 3.17 -19.30 -23.15
CA CYS A 199 2.69 -18.02 -22.63
C CYS A 199 3.95 -17.21 -22.29
N ASP A 200 4.31 -16.27 -23.16
CA ASP A 200 5.55 -15.51 -23.07
C ASP A 200 5.41 -14.47 -21.93
N SER A 201 5.89 -14.82 -20.73
CA SER A 201 5.86 -13.97 -19.54
C SER A 201 6.89 -12.85 -19.67
N THR A 202 6.54 -11.83 -20.47
CA THR A 202 7.30 -10.58 -20.62
C THR A 202 7.60 -9.89 -19.27
N LEU A 203 6.79 -10.15 -18.24
CA LEU A 203 6.95 -9.61 -16.90
C LEU A 203 8.12 -10.23 -16.11
N GLY A 204 8.38 -11.54 -16.22
CA GLY A 204 9.48 -12.19 -15.46
C GLY A 204 10.87 -11.65 -15.81
N ARG A 205 11.04 -11.06 -17.01
CA ARG A 205 12.31 -10.42 -17.43
C ARG A 205 12.42 -8.94 -17.03
N ARG A 206 11.31 -8.29 -16.68
CA ARG A 206 11.23 -6.85 -16.35
C ARG A 206 11.57 -6.55 -14.89
N VAL A 207 11.35 -7.50 -13.98
CA VAL A 207 11.68 -7.36 -12.55
C VAL A 207 13.18 -7.21 -12.30
N HIS A 208 14.04 -7.81 -13.15
CA HIS A 208 15.49 -7.64 -13.05
C HIS A 208 16.00 -6.25 -13.43
N ALA A 209 15.31 -5.53 -14.33
CA ALA A 209 15.68 -4.15 -14.66
C ALA A 209 15.39 -3.20 -13.49
N TRP A 210 14.35 -3.48 -12.71
CA TRP A 210 13.94 -2.69 -11.56
C TRP A 210 14.97 -2.64 -10.42
N GLN A 211 15.67 -3.76 -10.17
CA GLN A 211 16.67 -3.85 -9.09
C GLN A 211 17.95 -3.04 -9.35
N GLN A 212 18.18 -2.53 -10.56
CA GLN A 212 19.40 -1.78 -10.90
C GLN A 212 19.29 -0.27 -10.62
N TRP A 213 18.10 0.23 -10.28
CA TRP A 213 17.82 1.66 -10.16
C TRP A 213 17.48 2.12 -8.74
N LEU A 214 17.48 1.20 -7.76
CA LEU A 214 17.27 1.46 -6.34
C LEU A 214 18.52 1.04 -5.57
#